data_AF-A0AAN8APB6-F1
#
_entry.id   AF-A0AAN8APB6-F1
#
_cell.length_a   1.000
_cell.length_b   1.000
_cell.length_c   1.000
_cell.angle_alpha   90.00
_cell.angle_beta   90.00
_cell.angle_gamma   90.00
#
_symmetry.space_group_name_H-M   'P 1'
#
loop_
_entity.id
_entity.type
_entity.pdbx_description
1 polymer ?
#
loop_
_entity_poly.entity_id
_entity_poly.type
_entity_poly.pdbx_seq_one_letter_code
_entity_poly.pdbx_strand_id
1 'polypeptide(L)'
;MYHQPVLKNRRTLLERAEKFISDIYFTDCNLKGRLYGDSCALQSIDSFLSSKRIPFAKASNQTFAPYKVGDTFGPTWWTCWFKVTLSIPESWRGKEVHLRWESDGEAMVWRDEQPVQGLSKEGEKTSYILSDCLKDEEPHSITLYVEMACNGLFGAGQDP
;
A
#
# COMPACT_ATOMS: atom_id res chain seq x y z
N MET A 1 -39.17 -13.02 36.65
CA MET A 1 -38.10 -12.53 35.75
C MET A 1 -38.27 -13.21 34.41
N TYR A 2 -38.67 -12.47 33.37
CA TYR A 2 -38.72 -12.99 32.00
C TYR A 2 -37.28 -13.15 31.48
N HIS A 3 -36.86 -14.38 31.22
CA HIS A 3 -35.65 -14.64 30.43
C HIS A 3 -36.03 -14.58 28.95
N GLN A 4 -35.53 -13.59 28.22
CA GLN A 4 -35.63 -13.62 26.76
C GLN A 4 -34.88 -14.84 26.23
N PRO A 5 -35.50 -15.68 25.38
CA PRO A 5 -34.79 -16.77 24.75
C PRO A 5 -33.71 -16.21 23.82
N VAL A 6 -32.45 -16.55 24.09
CA VAL A 6 -31.33 -16.21 23.21
C VAL A 6 -31.37 -17.12 21.99
N LEU A 7 -31.96 -16.65 20.91
CA LEU A 7 -31.97 -17.35 19.63
C LEU A 7 -30.58 -17.22 18.97
N LYS A 8 -29.74 -18.24 19.13
CA LYS A 8 -28.43 -18.33 18.47
C LYS A 8 -28.61 -18.80 17.01
N ASN A 9 -28.85 -17.87 16.09
CA ASN A 9 -28.83 -18.18 14.66
C ASN A 9 -27.39 -18.11 14.12
N ARG A 10 -26.72 -19.26 14.03
CA ARG A 10 -25.33 -19.37 13.55
C ARG A 10 -25.14 -18.77 12.15
N ARG A 11 -26.08 -19.01 11.23
CA ARG A 11 -26.00 -18.52 9.85
C ARG A 11 -25.99 -16.99 9.81
N THR A 12 -26.92 -16.36 10.54
CA THR A 12 -26.99 -14.89 10.62
C THR A 12 -25.74 -14.29 11.25
N LEU A 13 -25.18 -14.92 12.28
CA LEU A 13 -23.96 -14.43 12.92
C LEU A 13 -22.76 -14.45 11.96
N LEU A 14 -22.58 -15.54 11.20
CA LEU A 14 -21.48 -15.68 10.25
C LEU A 14 -21.57 -14.64 9.13
N GLU A 15 -22.75 -14.49 8.54
CA GLU A 15 -23.01 -13.47 7.50
C GLU A 15 -22.67 -12.05 7.98
N ARG A 16 -22.98 -11.73 9.24
CA ARG A 16 -22.63 -10.42 9.83
C ARG A 16 -21.13 -10.26 10.01
N ALA A 17 -20.44 -11.31 10.46
CA ALA A 17 -18.99 -11.29 10.61
C ALA A 17 -18.30 -11.11 9.25
N GLU A 18 -18.74 -11.83 8.22
CA GLU A 18 -18.21 -11.72 6.84
C GLU A 18 -18.40 -10.30 6.29
N LYS A 19 -19.59 -9.71 6.46
CA LYS A 19 -19.87 -8.32 6.04
C LYS A 19 -19.06 -7.29 6.83
N PHE A 20 -18.76 -7.57 8.09
CA PHE A 20 -17.95 -6.68 8.93
C PHE A 20 -16.49 -6.58 8.49
N ILE A 21 -15.96 -7.59 7.77
CA ILE A 21 -14.58 -7.60 7.26
C ILE A 21 -14.49 -7.56 5.73
N SER A 22 -15.58 -7.23 5.04
CA SER A 22 -15.67 -7.26 3.58
C SER A 22 -14.96 -6.07 2.92
N ASP A 23 -14.34 -6.27 1.75
CA ASP A 23 -13.83 -5.18 0.90
C ASP A 23 -14.92 -4.52 0.04
N ILE A 24 -16.13 -5.08 0.03
CA ILE A 24 -17.21 -4.71 -0.90
C ILE A 24 -18.43 -4.19 -0.14
N TYR A 25 -18.80 -4.84 0.96
CA TYR A 25 -20.03 -4.54 1.68
C TYR A 25 -19.81 -3.62 2.87
N PHE A 26 -20.61 -2.55 2.98
CA PHE A 26 -20.59 -1.63 4.12
C PHE A 26 -19.23 -0.98 4.37
N THR A 27 -18.47 -0.71 3.31
CA THR A 27 -17.11 -0.10 3.39
C THR A 27 -17.10 1.31 3.98
N ASP A 28 -18.26 1.92 4.20
CA ASP A 28 -18.45 3.18 4.93
C ASP A 28 -18.38 3.01 6.47
N CYS A 29 -18.62 1.80 6.98
CA CYS A 29 -18.75 1.56 8.43
C CYS A 29 -18.19 0.22 8.94
N ASN A 30 -17.78 -0.68 8.06
CA ASN A 30 -17.20 -1.97 8.44
C ASN A 30 -15.75 -1.81 8.94
N LEU A 31 -15.15 -2.89 9.45
CA LEU A 31 -13.81 -2.87 10.03
C LEU A 31 -12.76 -2.40 9.03
N LYS A 32 -12.78 -2.91 7.79
CA LYS A 32 -11.78 -2.59 6.77
C LYS A 32 -11.87 -1.13 6.31
N GLY A 33 -13.07 -0.63 6.09
CA GLY A 33 -13.34 0.76 5.72
C GLY A 33 -12.99 1.77 6.82
N ARG A 34 -12.94 1.32 8.07
CA ARG A 34 -12.54 2.11 9.25
C ARG A 34 -11.12 1.81 9.73
N LEU A 35 -10.40 0.88 9.09
CA LEU A 35 -9.07 0.44 9.51
C LEU A 35 -8.09 1.61 9.49
N TYR A 36 -8.13 2.39 8.41
CA TYR A 36 -7.43 3.65 8.30
C TYR A 36 -8.43 4.79 8.54
N GLY A 37 -8.03 5.73 9.40
CA GLY A 37 -8.82 6.93 9.68
C GLY A 37 -8.64 7.98 8.57
N ASP A 38 -8.05 9.10 8.93
CA ASP A 38 -7.76 10.18 8.00
C ASP A 38 -6.79 9.71 6.90
N SER A 39 -6.98 10.18 5.66
CA SER A 39 -6.07 9.91 4.54
C SER A 39 -5.72 11.19 3.79
N CYS A 40 -4.56 11.19 3.14
CA CYS A 40 -4.04 12.30 2.35
C CYS A 40 -3.41 11.74 1.08
N ALA A 41 -3.61 12.42 -0.06
CA ALA A 41 -2.99 12.03 -1.31
C ALA A 41 -1.47 12.29 -1.29
N LEU A 42 -0.72 11.49 -2.05
CA LEU A 42 0.71 11.73 -2.26
C LEU A 42 0.92 13.06 -3.00
N GLN A 43 2.03 13.74 -2.73
CA GLN A 43 2.35 15.02 -3.36
C GLN A 43 2.76 14.82 -4.82
N SER A 44 3.62 13.83 -5.10
CA SER A 44 3.94 13.41 -6.45
C SER A 44 4.31 11.94 -6.50
N ILE A 45 4.07 11.34 -7.67
CA ILE A 45 4.62 10.04 -8.05
C ILE A 45 5.28 10.26 -9.41
N ASP A 46 6.53 9.88 -9.52
CA ASP A 46 7.27 9.88 -10.77
C ASP A 46 7.78 8.46 -11.01
N SER A 47 7.92 8.04 -12.27
CA SER A 47 8.29 6.67 -12.64
C SER A 47 9.47 6.63 -13.60
N PHE A 48 10.24 5.55 -13.52
CA PHE A 48 11.31 5.19 -14.43
C PHE A 48 11.22 3.70 -14.72
N LEU A 49 11.13 3.34 -16.00
CA LEU A 49 10.97 1.95 -16.41
C LEU A 49 12.30 1.37 -16.89
N SER A 50 12.63 0.15 -16.45
CA SER A 50 13.84 -0.58 -16.85
C SER A 50 13.52 -2.02 -17.28
N SER A 51 14.14 -2.47 -18.37
CA SER A 51 14.10 -3.86 -18.82
C SER A 51 15.05 -4.79 -18.06
N LYS A 52 15.86 -4.25 -17.15
CA LYS A 52 16.81 -4.98 -16.32
C LYS A 52 16.60 -4.64 -14.86
N ARG A 53 16.83 -5.61 -13.98
CA ARG A 53 16.96 -5.32 -12.55
C ARG A 53 18.28 -4.60 -12.31
N ILE A 54 18.21 -3.37 -11.83
CA ILE A 54 19.38 -2.52 -11.54
C ILE A 54 19.42 -2.21 -10.03
N PRO A 55 20.61 -2.03 -9.43
CA PRO A 55 20.70 -1.62 -8.04
C PRO A 55 20.12 -0.22 -7.79
N PHE A 56 19.66 0.04 -6.56
CA PHE A 56 19.12 1.32 -6.12
C PHE A 56 20.00 2.51 -6.53
N ALA A 57 21.30 2.46 -6.25
CA ALA A 57 22.24 3.55 -6.57
C ALA A 57 22.27 3.93 -8.07
N LYS A 58 21.92 3.00 -8.97
CA LYS A 58 21.78 3.30 -10.40
C LYS A 58 20.39 3.85 -10.71
N ALA A 59 19.35 3.30 -10.09
CA ALA A 59 17.96 3.69 -10.30
C ALA A 59 17.65 5.10 -9.78
N SER A 60 18.14 5.45 -8.58
CA SER A 60 17.89 6.76 -7.95
C SER A 60 18.47 7.93 -8.74
N ASN A 61 19.50 7.67 -9.55
CA ASN A 61 20.15 8.63 -10.44
C ASN A 61 19.51 8.71 -11.85
N GLN A 62 18.43 7.97 -12.12
CA GLN A 62 17.73 8.05 -13.40
C GLN A 62 16.81 9.27 -13.45
N THR A 63 16.35 9.60 -14.66
CA THR A 63 15.31 10.60 -14.85
C THR A 63 13.94 9.94 -14.69
N PHE A 64 13.19 10.38 -13.69
CA PHE A 64 11.81 9.94 -13.47
C PHE A 64 10.84 10.91 -14.16
N ALA A 65 9.80 10.37 -14.78
CA ALA A 65 8.74 11.13 -15.43
C ALA A 65 7.45 11.07 -14.59
N PRO A 66 6.62 12.13 -14.58
CA PRO A 66 5.37 12.14 -13.81
C PRO A 66 4.49 10.92 -14.08
N TYR A 67 3.91 10.38 -13.03
CA TYR A 67 3.06 9.19 -13.05
C TYR A 67 1.77 9.44 -12.27
N LYS A 68 0.66 8.84 -12.72
CA LYS A 68 -0.63 8.97 -12.06
C LYS A 68 -1.11 7.63 -11.52
N VAL A 69 -1.67 7.66 -10.30
CA VAL A 69 -2.36 6.50 -9.74
C VAL A 69 -3.48 6.05 -10.68
N GLY A 70 -3.47 4.77 -11.04
CA GLY A 70 -4.41 4.16 -11.99
C GLY A 70 -3.87 4.03 -13.42
N ASP A 71 -2.70 4.60 -13.73
CA ASP A 71 -2.02 4.33 -14.99
C ASP A 71 -1.45 2.89 -15.02
N THR A 72 -1.10 2.41 -16.21
CA THR A 72 -0.42 1.13 -16.40
C THR A 72 1.09 1.32 -16.44
N PHE A 73 1.85 0.27 -16.11
CA PHE A 73 3.31 0.30 -16.13
C PHE A 73 3.84 -1.02 -16.70
N GLY A 74 4.96 -0.93 -17.42
CA GLY A 74 5.76 -2.07 -17.88
C GLY A 74 5.05 -3.05 -18.83
N PRO A 75 5.83 -3.79 -19.63
CA PRO A 75 5.46 -5.15 -19.97
C PRO A 75 5.96 -6.12 -18.89
N THR A 76 5.47 -7.35 -18.92
CA THR A 76 5.84 -8.42 -17.99
C THR A 76 7.37 -8.57 -17.85
N TRP A 77 7.85 -8.87 -16.64
CA TRP A 77 9.27 -9.07 -16.27
C TRP A 77 10.15 -7.83 -16.24
N TRP A 78 9.58 -6.65 -16.48
CA TRP A 78 10.30 -5.39 -16.34
C TRP A 78 10.25 -4.88 -14.90
N THR A 79 11.10 -3.91 -14.59
CA THR A 79 11.12 -3.25 -13.28
C THR A 79 10.74 -1.78 -13.46
N CYS A 80 9.63 -1.37 -12.85
CA CYS A 80 9.25 0.02 -12.75
C CYS A 80 9.73 0.57 -11.40
N TRP A 81 10.53 1.62 -11.43
CA TRP A 81 10.92 2.37 -10.24
C TRP A 81 9.99 3.55 -10.10
N PHE A 82 9.43 3.73 -8.92
CA PHE A 82 8.67 4.92 -8.57
C PHE A 82 9.45 5.75 -7.57
N LYS A 83 9.50 7.06 -7.78
CA LYS A 83 9.92 8.05 -6.80
C LYS A 83 8.64 8.68 -6.23
N VAL A 84 8.44 8.50 -4.93
CA VAL A 84 7.22 8.93 -4.23
C VAL A 84 7.59 10.07 -3.30
N THR A 85 6.98 11.23 -3.51
CA THR A 85 7.12 12.39 -2.62
C THR A 85 5.81 12.58 -1.86
N LEU A 86 5.89 12.70 -0.54
CA LEU A 86 4.72 12.86 0.32
C LEU A 86 4.96 13.90 1.40
N SER A 87 3.85 14.52 1.84
CA SER A 87 3.82 15.45 2.97
C SER A 87 2.77 14.96 3.96
N ILE A 88 3.22 14.54 5.15
CA ILE A 88 2.36 14.08 6.23
C ILE A 88 1.69 15.30 6.89
N PRO A 89 0.36 15.38 6.98
CA PRO A 89 -0.31 16.50 7.64
C PRO A 89 0.10 16.66 9.11
N GLU A 90 0.31 17.90 9.58
CA GLU A 90 0.64 18.17 10.99
C GLU A 90 -0.43 17.70 11.97
N SER A 91 -1.69 17.66 11.53
CA SER A 91 -2.80 17.14 12.34
C SER A 91 -2.70 15.64 12.65
N TRP A 92 -1.76 14.92 12.03
CA TRP A 92 -1.50 13.50 12.28
C TRP A 92 -0.44 13.25 13.36
N ARG A 93 0.08 14.30 14.01
CA ARG A 93 0.96 14.18 15.17
C ARG A 93 0.37 13.23 16.22
N GLY A 94 1.22 12.37 16.78
CA GLY A 94 0.84 11.35 17.75
C GLY A 94 0.06 10.17 17.19
N LYS A 95 -0.10 10.06 15.86
CA LYS A 95 -0.76 8.93 15.19
C LYS A 95 0.25 8.03 14.48
N GLU A 96 -0.12 6.77 14.31
CA GLU A 96 0.56 5.83 13.40
C GLU A 96 0.24 6.23 11.94
N VAL A 97 1.26 6.27 11.09
CA VAL A 97 1.15 6.73 9.70
C VAL A 97 1.65 5.65 8.75
N HIS A 98 0.85 5.36 7.74
CA HIS A 98 1.13 4.33 6.74
C HIS A 98 1.24 4.94 5.34
N LEU A 99 2.24 4.48 4.57
CA LEU A 99 2.18 4.52 3.12
C LEU A 99 1.34 3.32 2.66
N ARG A 100 0.18 3.56 2.04
CA ARG A 100 -0.58 2.52 1.35
C ARG A 100 -0.11 2.42 -0.10
N TRP A 101 0.24 1.22 -0.53
CA TRP A 101 0.70 0.93 -1.88
C TRP A 101 0.10 -0.39 -2.35
N GLU A 102 -0.76 -0.29 -3.35
CA GLU A 102 -1.42 -1.42 -3.99
C GLU A 102 -1.12 -1.37 -5.49
N SER A 103 -0.36 -2.36 -5.96
CA SER A 103 0.00 -2.53 -7.37
C SER A 103 -0.05 -4.01 -7.72
N ASP A 104 -0.28 -4.31 -9.00
CA ASP A 104 -0.11 -5.66 -9.51
C ASP A 104 1.38 -5.97 -9.64
N GLY A 105 1.79 -7.11 -9.09
CA GLY A 105 3.18 -7.54 -9.00
C GLY A 105 3.79 -7.39 -7.60
N GLU A 106 5.12 -7.37 -7.54
CA GLU A 106 5.88 -7.32 -6.29
C GLU A 106 6.61 -5.97 -6.17
N ALA A 107 6.51 -5.32 -5.02
CA ALA A 107 7.16 -4.05 -4.75
C ALA A 107 8.15 -4.15 -3.58
N MET A 108 9.23 -3.39 -3.63
CA MET A 108 10.18 -3.18 -2.53
C MET A 108 10.24 -1.69 -2.22
N VAL A 109 9.93 -1.32 -0.98
CA VAL A 109 10.10 0.05 -0.49
C VAL A 109 11.56 0.26 -0.13
N TRP A 110 12.11 1.36 -0.62
CA TRP A 110 13.44 1.86 -0.33
C TRP A 110 13.33 3.20 0.41
N ARG A 111 13.94 3.27 1.59
CA ARG A 111 14.01 4.46 2.45
C ARG A 111 15.45 4.67 2.87
N ASP A 112 15.94 5.90 2.76
CA ASP A 112 17.32 6.25 3.11
C ASP A 112 18.36 5.29 2.46
N GLU A 113 18.13 4.98 1.17
CA GLU A 113 18.92 4.07 0.35
C GLU A 113 18.92 2.59 0.77
N GLN A 114 18.12 2.22 1.78
CA GLN A 114 17.99 0.84 2.27
C GLN A 114 16.67 0.21 1.84
N PRO A 115 16.65 -1.08 1.47
CA PRO A 115 15.42 -1.82 1.26
C PRO A 115 14.80 -2.12 2.62
N VAL A 116 13.56 -1.66 2.85
CA VAL A 116 12.92 -1.74 4.19
C VAL A 116 11.75 -2.69 4.26
N GLN A 117 10.96 -2.84 3.17
CA GLN A 117 9.82 -3.76 3.18
C GLN A 117 9.38 -4.17 1.77
N GLY A 118 9.13 -5.46 1.59
CA GLY A 118 8.42 -5.99 0.42
C GLY A 118 6.90 -5.83 0.57
N LEU A 119 6.24 -5.40 -0.50
CA LEU A 119 4.79 -5.20 -0.60
C LEU A 119 4.25 -6.03 -1.77
N SER A 120 3.11 -6.66 -1.56
CA SER A 120 2.36 -7.34 -2.63
C SER A 120 0.90 -7.45 -2.24
N LYS A 121 0.02 -7.27 -3.23
CA LYS A 121 -1.42 -7.47 -3.05
C LYS A 121 -1.75 -8.94 -2.78
N GLU A 122 -1.11 -9.86 -3.51
CA GLU A 122 -1.28 -11.31 -3.34
C GLU A 122 -0.83 -11.81 -1.96
N GLY A 123 0.20 -11.19 -1.38
CA GLY A 123 0.71 -11.53 -0.05
C GLY A 123 0.03 -10.76 1.09
N GLU A 124 -1.03 -10.01 0.80
CA GLU A 124 -1.76 -9.15 1.74
C GLU A 124 -0.86 -8.14 2.49
N LYS A 125 0.22 -7.69 1.84
CA LYS A 125 1.16 -6.68 2.36
C LYS A 125 1.06 -5.42 1.52
N THR A 126 0.07 -4.58 1.82
CA THR A 126 -0.30 -3.40 1.02
C THR A 126 0.01 -2.06 1.69
N SER A 127 0.68 -2.07 2.84
CA SER A 127 1.13 -0.85 3.50
C SER A 127 2.51 -0.97 4.14
N TYR A 128 3.19 0.16 4.29
CA TYR A 128 4.45 0.32 5.00
C TYR A 128 4.29 1.39 6.08
N ILE A 129 4.73 1.11 7.31
CA ILE A 129 4.65 2.05 8.42
C ILE A 129 5.73 3.13 8.23
N LEU A 130 5.31 4.37 8.04
CA LEU A 130 6.20 5.54 7.96
C LEU A 130 6.66 5.98 9.34
N SER A 131 5.74 5.92 10.32
CA SER A 131 5.97 6.19 11.74
C SER A 131 4.93 5.46 12.58
N ASP A 132 5.35 4.80 13.66
CA ASP A 132 4.44 4.17 14.63
C ASP A 132 3.69 5.22 15.47
N CYS A 133 4.26 6.42 15.60
CA CYS A 133 3.68 7.55 16.33
C CYS A 133 4.40 8.82 15.89
N LEU A 134 3.78 9.60 15.00
CA LEU A 134 4.41 10.77 14.38
C LEU A 134 4.82 11.81 15.42
N LYS A 135 6.13 11.97 15.64
CA LYS A 135 6.69 12.90 16.63
C LYS A 135 6.96 14.28 16.05
N ASP A 136 7.24 15.25 16.91
CA ASP A 136 7.50 16.64 16.50
C ASP A 136 8.79 16.82 15.72
N GLU A 137 9.78 15.99 16.01
CA GLU A 137 11.09 16.00 15.37
C GLU A 137 11.12 15.22 14.06
N GLU A 138 10.08 14.43 13.77
CA GLU A 138 10.03 13.60 12.56
C GLU A 138 9.72 14.46 11.32
N PRO A 139 10.38 14.18 10.19
CA PRO A 139 10.15 14.94 8.97
C PRO A 139 8.75 14.66 8.43
N HIS A 140 8.01 15.73 8.18
CA HIS A 140 6.71 15.65 7.51
C HIS A 140 6.86 15.45 6.00
N SER A 141 7.94 15.95 5.41
CA SER A 141 8.24 15.76 3.98
C SER A 141 9.16 14.56 3.81
N ILE A 142 8.68 13.52 3.11
CA ILE A 142 9.42 12.28 2.91
C ILE A 142 9.49 11.98 1.41
N THR A 143 10.66 11.55 0.95
CA THR A 143 10.83 10.94 -0.38
C THR A 143 11.19 9.47 -0.19
N LEU A 144 10.45 8.60 -0.86
CA LEU A 144 10.70 7.16 -0.91
C LEU A 144 10.90 6.72 -2.35
N TYR A 145 11.49 5.54 -2.52
CA TYR A 145 11.48 4.85 -3.80
C TYR A 145 10.76 3.52 -3.65
N VAL A 146 10.06 3.11 -4.70
CA VAL A 146 9.43 1.80 -4.78
C VAL A 146 9.97 1.10 -6.02
N GLU A 147 10.71 0.02 -5.83
CA GLU A 147 11.15 -0.87 -6.90
C GLU A 147 10.05 -1.89 -7.14
N MET A 148 9.45 -1.92 -8.33
CA MET A 148 8.27 -2.72 -8.62
C MET A 148 8.52 -3.66 -9.79
N ALA A 149 8.44 -4.96 -9.55
CA ALA A 149 8.67 -6.02 -10.52
C ALA A 149 7.36 -6.42 -11.20
N CYS A 150 7.29 -6.31 -12.53
CA CYS A 150 6.08 -6.53 -13.34
C CYS A 150 5.78 -8.03 -13.52
N ASN A 151 5.65 -8.74 -12.40
CA ASN A 151 5.31 -10.15 -12.28
C ASN A 151 4.72 -10.38 -10.88
N GLY A 152 3.79 -11.33 -10.74
CA GLY A 152 3.25 -11.73 -9.42
C GLY A 152 4.25 -12.55 -8.61
N LEU A 153 3.85 -12.96 -7.40
CA LEU A 153 4.68 -13.73 -6.46
C LEU A 153 5.20 -15.05 -7.07
N PHE A 154 4.44 -15.60 -8.03
CA PHE A 154 4.75 -16.85 -8.71
C PHE A 154 5.05 -16.65 -10.20
N GLY A 155 5.44 -15.43 -10.59
CA GLY A 155 5.72 -15.06 -11.97
C GLY A 155 4.51 -14.50 -12.71
N ALA A 156 4.46 -14.69 -14.03
CA ALA A 156 3.42 -14.12 -14.89
C ALA A 156 2.41 -15.15 -15.44
N GLY A 157 2.43 -16.38 -14.93
CA GLY A 157 1.65 -17.48 -15.50
C GLY A 157 2.21 -17.98 -16.84
N GLN A 158 1.38 -18.70 -17.61
CA GLN A 158 1.64 -18.94 -19.03
C GLN A 158 1.18 -17.71 -19.82
N ASP A 159 2.04 -17.19 -20.69
CA ASP A 159 1.64 -16.24 -21.72
C ASP A 159 0.44 -16.83 -22.50
N PRO A 160 -0.65 -16.07 -22.73
CA PRO A 160 -1.78 -16.55 -23.52
C PRO A 160 -1.39 -16.92 -24.96
#